data_AF-A0A381Y9K7-F1
#
_entry.id   AF-A0A381Y9K7-F1
#
_cell.length_a   1.000
_cell.length_b   1.000
_cell.length_c   1.000
_cell.angle_alpha   90.00
_cell.angle_beta   90.00
_cell.angle_gamma   90.00
#
_symmetry.space_group_name_H-M   'P 1'
#
loop_
_entity.id
_entity.type
_entity.pdbx_description
1 polymer ?
#
loop_
_entity_poly.entity_id
_entity_poly.type
_entity_poly.pdbx_seq_one_letter_code
_entity_poly.pdbx_strand_id
1 'polypeptide(L)'
;VIAFFRGFIQESLSLLLWIFAFALTMLLDGYLDPYLSELINNAELKRMLSLILIFVGVIFIGSFLIKVLRGLIHWSGMGGLDRLLGVLFGILRGAILIIIIFLVLPENIKQSEFIIHSKSAPFLNEFAPKIETFFKNMISNKNSAMLDRNIAPIKKT
;
A
#
# COMPACT_ATOMS: atom_id res chain seq x y z
N VAL A 1 20.91 12.23 7.80
CA VAL A 1 19.87 12.88 8.66
C VAL A 1 18.87 13.75 7.87
N ILE A 2 19.08 14.04 6.58
CA ILE A 2 18.19 14.92 5.77
C ILE A 2 16.89 14.22 5.27
N ALA A 3 16.77 12.89 5.41
CA ALA A 3 15.65 12.11 4.87
C ALA A 3 14.34 12.16 5.70
N PHE A 4 14.38 12.68 6.93
CA PHE A 4 13.26 12.56 7.88
C PHE A 4 12.18 13.64 7.75
N PHE A 5 12.41 14.68 6.93
CA PHE A 5 11.44 15.76 6.73
C PHE A 5 11.03 15.85 5.26
N ARG A 6 10.35 14.79 4.79
CA ARG A 6 9.47 14.95 3.64
C ARG A 6 8.21 15.65 4.14
N GLY A 7 7.97 16.86 3.65
CA GLY A 7 6.78 17.61 4.02
C GLY A 7 5.50 16.87 3.61
N PHE A 8 4.39 17.28 4.20
CA PHE A 8 3.08 16.65 4.04
C PHE A 8 2.69 16.46 2.58
N ILE A 9 2.91 17.48 1.75
CA ILE A 9 2.54 17.43 0.34
C ILE A 9 3.33 16.35 -0.39
N GLN A 10 4.64 16.24 -0.14
CA GLN A 10 5.41 15.17 -0.75
C GLN A 10 4.94 13.80 -0.27
N GLU A 11 4.70 13.65 1.02
CA GLU A 11 4.33 12.35 1.57
C GLU A 11 2.96 11.89 1.01
N SER A 12 2.01 12.82 0.91
CA SER A 12 0.68 12.61 0.31
C SER A 12 0.76 12.29 -1.19
N LEU A 13 1.51 13.10 -1.95
CA LEU A 13 1.71 12.85 -3.38
C LEU A 13 2.45 11.55 -3.64
N SER A 14 3.37 11.14 -2.77
CA SER A 14 4.04 9.86 -2.91
C SER A 14 3.05 8.70 -2.78
N LEU A 15 2.15 8.74 -1.80
CA LEU A 15 1.12 7.71 -1.63
C LEU A 15 0.13 7.71 -2.81
N LEU A 16 -0.29 8.89 -3.27
CA LEU A 16 -1.12 9.00 -4.47
C LEU A 16 -0.41 8.44 -5.70
N LEU A 17 0.89 8.68 -5.84
CA LEU A 17 1.69 8.13 -6.93
C LEU A 17 1.73 6.60 -6.89
N TRP A 18 1.85 5.98 -5.71
CA TRP A 18 1.78 4.52 -5.60
C TRP A 18 0.42 3.97 -6.07
N ILE A 19 -0.68 4.59 -5.65
CA ILE A 19 -2.04 4.20 -6.07
C ILE A 19 -2.20 4.40 -7.58
N PHE A 20 -1.76 5.55 -8.10
CA PHE A 20 -1.85 5.90 -9.50
C PHE A 20 -0.98 5.00 -10.39
N ALA A 21 0.24 4.66 -9.94
CA ALA A 21 1.11 3.73 -10.63
C ALA A 21 0.49 2.34 -10.73
N PHE A 22 -0.11 1.85 -9.63
CA PHE A 22 -0.82 0.58 -9.65
C PHE A 22 -2.01 0.61 -10.62
N ALA A 23 -2.84 1.65 -10.56
CA ALA A 23 -3.99 1.81 -11.45
C ALA A 23 -3.57 1.87 -12.93
N LEU A 24 -2.57 2.69 -13.27
CA LEU A 24 -2.05 2.78 -14.63
C LEU A 24 -1.44 1.46 -15.10
N THR A 25 -0.70 0.76 -14.25
CA THR A 25 -0.11 -0.52 -14.60
C THR A 25 -1.18 -1.56 -14.96
N MET A 26 -2.29 -1.57 -14.23
CA MET A 26 -3.44 -2.45 -14.54
C MET A 26 -4.16 -2.03 -15.83
N LEU A 27 -4.24 -0.73 -16.12
CA LEU A 27 -4.88 -0.22 -17.34
C LEU A 27 -4.01 -0.43 -18.60
N LEU A 28 -2.69 -0.40 -18.44
CA LEU A 28 -1.72 -0.57 -19.52
C LEU A 28 -1.16 -2.01 -19.58
N ASP A 29 -1.80 -2.97 -18.91
CA ASP A 29 -1.41 -4.39 -18.93
C ASP A 29 -1.53 -4.92 -20.38
N GLY A 30 -0.40 -4.99 -21.08
CA GLY A 30 -0.31 -5.37 -22.48
C GLY A 30 0.21 -4.27 -23.43
N TYR A 31 0.42 -3.03 -22.97
CA TYR A 31 0.95 -1.97 -23.82
C TYR A 31 2.37 -2.28 -24.33
N LEU A 32 3.19 -2.96 -23.53
CA LEU A 32 4.55 -3.36 -23.92
C LEU A 32 4.61 -4.71 -24.65
N ASP A 33 3.48 -5.39 -24.83
CA ASP A 33 3.46 -6.75 -25.40
C ASP A 33 4.11 -6.87 -26.78
N PRO A 34 3.88 -5.95 -27.74
CA PRO A 34 4.51 -6.02 -29.06
C PRO A 34 6.03 -5.83 -29.02
N TYR A 35 6.52 -5.03 -28.06
CA TYR A 35 7.94 -4.74 -27.92
C TYR A 35 8.69 -5.88 -27.21
N LEU A 36 8.01 -6.57 -26.30
CA LEU A 36 8.60 -7.69 -25.56
C LEU A 36 8.46 -9.03 -26.29
N SER A 37 7.55 -9.17 -27.25
CA SER A 37 7.42 -10.40 -28.04
C SER A 37 8.66 -10.74 -28.88
N GLU A 38 9.50 -9.77 -29.19
CA GLU A 38 10.76 -10.00 -29.92
C GLU A 38 11.86 -10.59 -29.01
N LEU A 39 11.76 -10.40 -27.69
CA LEU A 39 12.76 -10.87 -26.72
C LEU A 39 12.32 -12.10 -25.93
N ILE A 40 11.02 -12.25 -25.66
CA ILE A 40 10.49 -13.26 -24.71
C ILE A 40 9.31 -14.01 -25.32
N ASN A 41 9.47 -15.32 -25.49
CA ASN A 41 8.42 -16.21 -26.01
C ASN A 41 7.43 -16.70 -24.95
N ASN A 42 7.77 -16.61 -23.65
CA ASN A 42 6.88 -17.03 -22.57
C ASN A 42 5.88 -15.92 -22.22
N ALA A 43 4.59 -16.20 -22.40
CA ALA A 43 3.51 -15.24 -22.19
C ALA A 43 3.39 -14.73 -20.74
N GLU A 44 3.59 -15.59 -19.74
CA GLU A 44 3.52 -15.19 -18.32
C GLU A 44 4.68 -14.28 -17.95
N LEU A 45 5.91 -14.65 -18.34
CA LEU A 45 7.10 -13.83 -18.09
C LEU A 45 7.01 -12.47 -18.77
N LYS A 46 6.51 -12.44 -20.01
CA LYS A 46 6.28 -11.20 -20.77
C LYS A 46 5.32 -10.26 -20.03
N ARG A 47 4.18 -10.81 -19.58
CA ARG A 47 3.16 -10.03 -18.84
C ARG A 47 3.73 -9.48 -17.53
N MET A 48 4.41 -10.32 -16.75
CA MET A 48 5.06 -9.89 -15.50
C MET A 48 6.06 -8.76 -15.76
N LEU A 49 6.89 -8.89 -16.81
CA LEU A 49 7.89 -7.89 -17.14
C LEU A 49 7.26 -6.57 -17.62
N SER A 50 6.21 -6.63 -18.44
CA SER A 50 5.42 -5.47 -18.87
C SER A 50 4.88 -4.69 -17.67
N LEU A 51 4.22 -5.38 -16.74
CA LEU A 51 3.69 -4.77 -15.52
C LEU A 51 4.79 -4.10 -14.69
N ILE A 52 5.92 -4.77 -14.47
CA ILE A 52 7.05 -4.23 -13.72
C ILE A 52 7.62 -2.99 -14.41
N LEU A 53 7.84 -3.03 -15.72
CA LEU A 53 8.40 -1.92 -16.49
C LEU A 53 7.50 -0.69 -16.47
N ILE A 54 6.19 -0.88 -16.68
CA ILE A 54 5.21 0.21 -16.62
C ILE A 54 5.19 0.80 -15.21
N PHE A 55 5.07 -0.05 -14.19
CA PHE A 55 5.00 0.38 -12.79
C PHE A 55 6.23 1.20 -12.40
N VAL A 56 7.43 0.67 -12.65
CA VAL A 56 8.69 1.35 -12.35
C VAL A 56 8.83 2.64 -13.16
N GLY A 57 8.45 2.63 -14.44
CA GLY A 57 8.45 3.82 -15.30
C GLY A 57 7.57 4.93 -14.75
N VAL A 58 6.33 4.62 -14.35
CA VAL A 58 5.40 5.58 -13.75
C VAL A 58 5.93 6.11 -12.42
N ILE A 59 6.43 5.24 -11.54
CA ILE A 59 7.04 5.65 -10.27
C ILE A 59 8.23 6.57 -10.51
N PHE A 60 9.08 6.27 -11.47
CA PHE A 60 10.27 7.08 -11.77
C PHE A 60 9.89 8.48 -12.25
N ILE A 61 9.03 8.56 -13.27
CA ILE A 61 8.55 9.83 -13.84
C ILE A 61 7.77 10.63 -12.79
N GLY A 62 6.83 9.98 -12.09
CA GLY A 62 6.04 10.62 -11.05
C GLY A 62 6.89 11.11 -9.87
N SER A 63 7.90 10.35 -9.45
CA SER A 63 8.81 10.77 -8.38
C SER A 63 9.63 11.98 -8.79
N PHE A 64 10.03 12.06 -10.06
CA PHE A 64 10.69 13.24 -10.61
C PHE A 64 9.76 14.47 -10.58
N LEU A 65 8.52 14.34 -11.03
CA LEU A 65 7.52 15.41 -10.97
C LEU A 65 7.27 15.91 -9.54
N ILE A 66 7.15 14.99 -8.57
CA ILE A 66 6.97 15.35 -7.16
C ILE A 66 8.17 16.14 -6.63
N LYS A 67 9.40 15.78 -7.03
CA LYS A 67 10.61 16.54 -6.65
C LYS A 67 10.59 17.96 -7.20
N VAL A 68 10.17 18.15 -8.45
CA VAL A 68 10.01 19.48 -9.06
C VAL A 68 8.96 20.29 -8.31
N LEU A 69 7.80 19.69 -8.03
CA LEU A 69 6.70 20.34 -7.32
C LEU A 69 7.10 20.75 -5.89
N ARG A 70 7.93 19.94 -5.21
CA ARG A 70 8.52 20.33 -3.91
C ARG A 70 9.29 21.65 -4.01
N GLY A 71 10.06 21.85 -5.08
CA GLY A 71 10.81 23.08 -5.30
C GLY A 71 9.89 24.31 -5.31
N LEU A 72 8.75 24.21 -5.98
CA LEU A 72 7.74 25.27 -6.06
C LEU A 72 7.09 25.57 -4.70
N ILE A 73 6.78 24.53 -3.93
CA ILE A 73 6.18 24.67 -2.59
C ILE A 73 7.14 25.36 -1.62
N HIS A 74 8.44 25.10 -1.74
CA HIS A 74 9.40 25.78 -0.88
C HIS A 74 9.46 27.28 -1.17
N TRP A 75 9.27 27.65 -2.44
CA TRP A 75 9.27 29.03 -2.90
C TRP A 75 8.05 29.84 -2.42
N SER A 76 6.90 29.19 -2.17
CA SER A 76 5.68 29.85 -1.70
C SER A 76 5.68 30.26 -0.21
N GLY A 77 6.77 30.01 0.52
CA GLY A 77 6.89 30.35 1.95
C GLY A 77 6.13 29.42 2.90
N MET A 78 5.32 28.47 2.41
CA MET A 78 4.55 27.51 3.22
C MET A 78 5.36 26.33 3.78
N GLY A 79 6.68 26.31 3.57
CA GLY A 79 7.54 25.17 3.91
C GLY A 79 7.56 24.78 5.39
N GLY A 80 7.30 25.70 6.31
CA GLY A 80 7.28 25.41 7.76
C GLY A 80 6.09 24.54 8.17
N LEU A 81 4.88 24.94 7.78
CA LEU A 81 3.65 24.19 8.06
C LEU A 81 3.63 22.84 7.34
N ASP A 82 4.07 22.81 6.07
CA ASP A 82 4.20 21.58 5.28
C ASP A 82 5.12 20.56 5.98
N ARG A 83 6.22 21.01 6.58
CA ARG A 83 7.11 20.12 7.35
C ARG A 83 6.44 19.57 8.62
N LEU A 84 5.76 20.42 9.40
CA LEU A 84 5.10 19.99 10.64
C LEU A 84 4.00 18.95 10.35
N LEU A 85 3.14 19.23 9.38
CA LEU A 85 2.11 18.29 8.93
C LEU A 85 2.75 17.02 8.35
N GLY A 86 3.90 17.14 7.68
CA GLY A 86 4.64 16.01 7.15
C GLY A 86 5.15 15.06 8.24
N VAL A 87 5.62 15.60 9.36
CA VAL A 87 6.02 14.79 10.53
C VAL A 87 4.83 14.03 11.09
N LEU A 88 3.70 14.71 11.32
CA LEU A 88 2.49 14.07 11.86
C LEU A 88 1.98 12.97 10.93
N PHE A 89 1.92 13.26 9.63
CA PHE A 89 1.48 12.30 8.63
C PHE A 89 2.45 11.12 8.48
N GLY A 90 3.76 11.37 8.55
CA GLY A 90 4.80 10.34 8.54
C GLY A 90 4.71 9.40 9.75
N ILE A 91 4.45 9.94 10.95
CA ILE A 91 4.20 9.14 12.16
C ILE A 91 2.96 8.27 11.97
N LEU A 92 1.85 8.85 11.48
CA LEU A 92 0.61 8.12 11.23
C LEU A 92 0.82 6.99 10.22
N ARG A 93 1.47 7.28 9.09
CA ARG A 93 1.81 6.28 8.06
C ARG A 93 2.70 5.17 8.63
N GLY A 94 3.73 5.54 9.40
CA GLY A 94 4.62 4.58 10.04
C GLY A 94 3.89 3.65 11.00
N ALA A 95 3.00 4.20 11.84
CA ALA A 95 2.16 3.43 12.74
C ALA A 95 1.24 2.45 12.00
N ILE A 96 0.59 2.90 10.92
CA ILE A 96 -0.24 2.06 10.06
C ILE A 96 0.59 0.91 9.46
N LEU A 97 1.77 1.19 8.92
CA LEU A 97 2.64 0.17 8.35
C LEU A 97 3.10 -0.87 9.38
N ILE A 98 3.49 -0.42 10.58
CA ILE A 98 3.89 -1.31 11.69
C ILE A 98 2.74 -2.25 12.07
N ILE A 99 1.51 -1.73 12.16
CA ILE A 99 0.32 -2.55 12.45
C ILE A 99 0.08 -3.57 11.33
N ILE A 100 0.11 -3.15 10.06
CA ILE A 100 -0.13 -4.05 8.91
C ILE A 100 0.90 -5.19 8.92
N ILE A 101 2.18 -4.86 9.13
CA ILE A 101 3.25 -5.87 9.24
C ILE A 101 2.97 -6.81 10.43
N PHE A 102 2.59 -6.28 11.59
CA PHE A 102 2.22 -7.08 12.75
C PHE A 102 1.05 -8.03 12.47
N LEU A 103 0.01 -7.59 11.77
CA LEU A 103 -1.16 -8.43 11.47
C LEU A 103 -0.77 -9.64 10.60
N VAL A 104 0.09 -9.44 9.60
CA VAL A 104 0.52 -10.47 8.65
C VAL A 104 1.62 -11.40 9.22
N LEU A 105 2.31 -10.97 10.29
CA LEU A 105 3.33 -11.78 10.95
C LEU A 105 2.74 -13.08 11.54
N PRO A 106 3.44 -14.21 11.41
CA PRO A 106 3.00 -15.47 12.03
C PRO A 106 3.18 -15.43 13.55
N GLU A 107 2.38 -16.23 14.28
CA GLU A 107 2.29 -16.17 15.75
C GLU A 107 3.61 -16.43 16.48
N ASN A 108 4.43 -17.33 15.93
CA ASN A 108 5.77 -17.63 16.46
C ASN A 108 6.68 -16.40 16.51
N ILE A 109 6.55 -15.47 15.57
CA ILE A 109 7.34 -14.23 15.55
C ILE A 109 6.71 -13.18 16.46
N LYS A 110 5.37 -13.11 16.51
CA LYS A 110 4.63 -12.20 17.40
C LYS A 110 4.99 -12.40 18.88
N GLN A 111 5.21 -13.66 19.29
CA GLN A 111 5.56 -14.04 20.66
C GLN A 111 7.07 -14.02 20.94
N SER A 112 7.90 -13.58 20.00
CA SER A 112 9.35 -13.49 20.22
C SER A 112 9.70 -12.41 21.25
N GLU A 113 10.78 -12.64 22.02
CA GLU A 113 11.31 -11.66 22.99
C GLU A 113 11.57 -10.29 22.34
N PHE A 114 11.98 -10.28 21.07
CA PHE A 114 12.24 -9.05 20.32
C PHE A 114 10.99 -8.17 20.18
N ILE A 115 9.82 -8.76 19.88
CA ILE A 115 8.58 -7.99 19.70
C ILE A 115 8.01 -7.58 21.06
N ILE A 116 8.02 -8.47 22.05
CA ILE A 116 7.46 -8.21 23.38
C ILE A 116 8.24 -7.11 24.12
N HIS A 117 9.57 -7.08 24.02
CA HIS A 117 10.40 -6.02 24.62
C HIS A 117 10.51 -4.75 23.76
N SER A 118 9.86 -4.70 22.59
CA SER A 118 9.92 -3.54 21.71
C SER A 118 9.13 -2.34 22.26
N LYS A 119 9.59 -1.11 21.97
CA LYS A 119 8.84 0.11 22.31
C LYS A 119 7.47 0.20 21.62
N SER A 120 7.27 -0.55 20.53
CA SER A 120 6.01 -0.65 19.79
C SER A 120 5.03 -1.66 20.38
N ALA A 121 5.46 -2.56 21.26
CA ALA A 121 4.61 -3.59 21.88
C ALA A 121 3.32 -3.04 22.52
N PRO A 122 3.34 -1.98 23.37
CA PRO A 122 2.11 -1.48 23.98
C PRO A 122 1.12 -0.95 22.95
N PHE A 123 1.62 -0.26 21.90
CA PHE A 123 0.78 0.24 20.82
C PHE A 123 0.14 -0.91 20.00
N LEU A 124 0.92 -1.94 19.68
CA LEU A 124 0.41 -3.10 18.95
C LEU A 124 -0.66 -3.85 19.74
N ASN A 125 -0.45 -4.08 21.03
CA ASN A 125 -1.40 -4.78 21.89
C ASN A 125 -2.72 -4.03 22.06
N GLU A 126 -2.71 -2.70 22.01
CA GLU A 126 -3.93 -1.90 22.10
C GLU A 126 -4.69 -1.83 20.76
N PHE A 127 -3.99 -1.58 19.65
CA PHE A 127 -4.63 -1.25 18.37
C PHE A 127 -4.86 -2.46 17.47
N ALA A 128 -4.00 -3.48 17.51
CA ALA A 128 -4.14 -4.65 16.63
C ALA A 128 -5.48 -5.40 16.86
N PRO A 129 -5.93 -5.67 18.10
CA PRO A 129 -7.20 -6.39 18.32
C PRO A 129 -8.42 -5.60 17.83
N LYS A 130 -8.42 -4.27 18.01
CA LYS A 130 -9.50 -3.37 17.54
C LYS A 130 -9.60 -3.43 16.01
N ILE A 131 -8.46 -3.38 15.33
CA ILE A 131 -8.37 -3.42 13.87
C ILE A 131 -8.73 -4.82 13.33
N GLU A 132 -8.27 -5.89 13.97
CA GLU A 132 -8.64 -7.26 13.63
C GLU A 132 -10.15 -7.46 13.74
N THR A 133 -10.76 -7.01 14.84
CA THR A 133 -12.21 -7.08 15.03
C THR A 133 -12.95 -6.28 13.97
N PHE A 134 -12.48 -5.06 13.65
CA PHE A 134 -13.06 -4.23 12.60
C PHE A 134 -13.03 -4.92 11.22
N PHE A 135 -11.88 -5.46 10.82
CA PHE A 135 -11.75 -6.20 9.56
C PHE A 135 -12.57 -7.49 9.56
N LYS A 136 -12.55 -8.26 10.65
CA LYS A 136 -13.35 -9.48 10.81
C LYS A 136 -14.84 -9.16 10.65
N ASN A 137 -15.33 -8.08 11.24
CA ASN A 137 -16.72 -7.65 11.09
C ASN A 137 -17.03 -7.22 9.64
N MET A 138 -16.12 -6.51 8.97
CA MET A 138 -16.30 -6.09 7.57
C MET A 138 -16.34 -7.29 6.59
N ILE A 139 -15.46 -8.26 6.79
CA ILE A 139 -15.37 -9.48 5.98
C ILE A 139 -16.54 -10.42 6.29
N SER A 140 -16.80 -10.67 7.58
CA SER A 140 -17.88 -11.57 8.02
C SER A 140 -19.24 -11.08 7.52
N ASN A 141 -19.52 -9.78 7.59
CA ASN A 141 -20.80 -9.24 7.12
C ASN A 141 -21.01 -9.41 5.60
N LYS A 142 -19.95 -9.28 4.79
CA LYS A 142 -20.06 -9.50 3.33
C LYS A 142 -20.15 -10.98 2.94
N ASN A 143 -19.55 -11.88 3.71
CA ASN A 143 -19.53 -13.31 3.40
C ASN A 143 -20.82 -14.04 3.85
N SER A 144 -21.58 -13.50 4.81
CA SER A 144 -22.85 -14.10 5.26
C SER A 144 -23.88 -14.24 4.13
N ALA A 145 -24.00 -13.25 3.24
CA ALA A 145 -24.99 -13.26 2.16
C ALA A 145 -24.62 -14.19 0.98
N MET A 146 -23.33 -14.53 0.81
CA MET A 146 -22.86 -15.47 -0.22
C MET A 146 -22.71 -16.91 0.31
N LEU A 147 -22.61 -17.09 1.63
CA LEU A 147 -22.51 -18.39 2.29
C LEU A 147 -23.86 -18.92 2.80
N ASP A 148 -24.93 -18.13 2.75
CA ASP A 148 -26.31 -18.63 2.92
C ASP A 148 -26.74 -19.42 1.68
N ARG A 149 -26.18 -20.63 1.52
CA ARG A 149 -26.74 -21.66 0.65
C ARG A 149 -27.98 -22.25 1.31
N ASN A 150 -29.05 -21.47 1.40
CA ASN A 150 -30.40 -22.03 1.45
C ASN A 150 -30.83 -22.43 0.04
N ILE A 151 -30.02 -23.29 -0.61
CA ILE A 151 -30.41 -23.99 -1.83
C ILE A 151 -31.36 -25.09 -1.36
N ALA A 152 -32.65 -24.80 -1.40
CA ALA A 152 -33.69 -25.79 -1.22
C ALA A 152 -33.38 -27.04 -2.07
N PRO A 153 -33.50 -28.27 -1.54
CA PRO A 153 -33.26 -29.46 -2.33
C PRO A 153 -34.29 -29.48 -3.46
N ILE A 154 -33.81 -29.35 -4.70
CA ILE A 154 -34.62 -29.55 -5.89
C ILE A 154 -35.11 -30.99 -5.81
N LYS A 155 -36.39 -31.15 -5.45
CA LYS A 155 -37.09 -32.43 -5.40
C LYS A 155 -37.06 -33.01 -6.83
N LYS A 156 -36.26 -34.04 -7.04
CA LYS A 156 -36.27 -34.82 -8.28
C LYS A 156 -37.62 -35.56 -8.36
N THR A 157 -38.41 -35.21 -9.36
CA THR A 157 -39.48 -36.05 -9.94
C THR A 157 -38.97 -36.65 -11.23
#